data_AF-A0A7V8JD33-F1
#
_entry.id   AF-A0A7V8JD33-F1
#
_cell.length_a   1.000
_cell.length_b   1.000
_cell.length_c   1.000
_cell.angle_alpha   90.00
_cell.angle_beta   90.00
_cell.angle_gamma   90.00
#
_symmetry.space_group_name_H-M   'P 1'
#
loop_
_entity.id
_entity.type
_entity.pdbx_description
1 polymer ?
#
loop_
_entity_poly.entity_id
_entity_poly.type
_entity_poly.pdbx_seq_one_letter_code
_entity_poly.pdbx_strand_id
1 'polypeptide(L)'
;MSQWLYLSPHATGATPWCCVWWQADGPLHQGNLEQAAKELEAQPFTLLLPMEMASHHQVSVPARSGRWLRQALHSALEEQLIDELDNLHLAHGPLKDKRHCSVLAINRERLAHCLEQLAQHGLQPSRIHIDADCLPQDQNRALAWDGRWLLGGASPIRLALTHEELADLAPLLPADLHWQGSHAPTLEGFDPQHWQFDERPWNCLSQGSQHAIDLRQGDFLRRRPAAAPWRLTLLVLLLATGAQLLQNVGQRWYLERQSDQLHAQSLALWYQRFADEGPVTHLAAQIRAKQRQDVEETPGSAAKLSRLATQWSASHGAMAVVHRLDYQAGEGWSLHVSAPAFADLQQLREGLIAQGLDASTDSSVRDAQGISARLQIKE
;
A
#
# COMPACT_ATOMS: atom_id res chain seq x y z
N MET A 1 2.21 25.94 15.68
CA MET A 1 1.62 27.02 16.48
C MET A 1 0.13 26.74 16.60
N SER A 2 -0.50 27.00 17.75
CA SER A 2 -1.94 26.79 17.90
C SER A 2 -2.69 27.91 17.18
N GLN A 3 -3.65 27.54 16.35
CA GLN A 3 -4.51 28.46 15.60
C GLN A 3 -5.97 28.18 15.94
N TRP A 4 -6.80 29.22 15.91
CA TRP A 4 -8.23 29.11 16.13
C TRP A 4 -9.00 29.81 15.02
N LEU A 5 -10.11 29.20 14.65
CA LEU A 5 -11.13 29.77 13.76
C LEU A 5 -12.45 29.75 14.52
N TYR A 6 -13.06 30.90 14.70
CA TYR A 6 -14.37 31.08 15.31
C TYR A 6 -15.39 31.47 14.24
N LEU A 7 -16.54 30.80 14.27
CA LEU A 7 -17.68 31.15 13.42
C LEU A 7 -18.67 31.97 14.26
N SER A 8 -18.87 33.23 13.89
CA SER A 8 -19.79 34.09 14.60
C SER A 8 -21.25 33.66 14.37
N PRO A 9 -22.12 33.72 15.40
CA PRO A 9 -23.58 33.66 15.25
C PRO A 9 -24.15 34.76 14.34
N HIS A 10 -23.46 35.90 14.24
CA HIS A 10 -23.96 37.14 13.67
C HIS A 10 -23.50 37.22 12.22
N ALA A 11 -23.98 36.27 11.41
CA ALA A 11 -23.76 36.35 9.97
C ALA A 11 -24.48 37.58 9.41
N THR A 12 -23.74 38.46 8.73
CA THR A 12 -24.28 39.65 8.07
C THR A 12 -24.25 39.45 6.55
N GLY A 13 -25.39 39.62 5.89
CA GLY A 13 -25.51 39.63 4.42
C GLY A 13 -25.66 38.25 3.76
N ALA A 14 -25.11 38.11 2.54
CA ALA A 14 -25.28 36.93 1.67
C ALA A 14 -24.26 35.80 1.93
N THR A 15 -23.30 35.99 2.83
CA THR A 15 -22.34 34.97 3.26
C THR A 15 -22.83 34.27 4.52
N PRO A 16 -22.75 32.93 4.61
CA PRO A 16 -23.34 32.18 5.72
C PRO A 16 -22.62 32.37 7.06
N TRP A 17 -21.37 32.83 7.07
CA TRP A 17 -20.56 32.96 8.29
C TRP A 17 -19.71 34.22 8.28
N CYS A 18 -19.74 34.99 9.38
CA CYS A 18 -18.66 35.91 9.71
C CYS A 18 -17.58 35.12 10.47
N CYS A 19 -16.36 35.12 9.94
CA CYS A 19 -15.25 34.35 10.48
C CYS A 19 -14.28 35.25 11.23
N VAL A 20 -13.83 34.78 12.39
CA VAL A 20 -12.78 35.42 13.18
C VAL A 20 -11.69 34.39 13.42
N TRP A 21 -10.43 34.72 13.19
CA TRP A 21 -9.31 33.80 13.41
C TRP A 21 -8.13 34.50 14.05
N TRP A 22 -7.34 33.72 14.79
CA TRP A 22 -6.15 34.21 15.46
C TRP A 22 -5.17 33.07 15.72
N GLN A 23 -3.94 33.47 16.00
CA GLN A 23 -2.87 32.59 16.42
C GLN A 23 -2.55 32.85 17.91
N ALA A 24 -1.84 31.93 18.55
CA ALA A 24 -1.40 32.13 19.93
C ALA A 24 -0.62 33.46 20.05
N ASP A 25 -1.07 34.33 20.96
CA ASP A 25 -0.54 35.67 21.22
C ASP A 25 -0.59 36.66 20.02
N GLY A 26 -1.26 36.27 18.93
CA GLY A 26 -1.42 37.07 17.72
C GLY A 26 -2.59 38.07 17.76
N PRO A 27 -2.66 38.98 16.78
CA PRO A 27 -3.82 39.85 16.61
C PRO A 27 -5.05 39.05 16.17
N LEU A 28 -6.21 39.66 16.37
CA LEU A 28 -7.49 39.13 15.88
C LEU A 28 -7.68 39.54 14.42
N HIS A 29 -8.03 38.58 13.58
CA HIS A 29 -8.38 38.80 12.18
C HIS A 29 -9.86 38.48 11.97
N GLN A 30 -10.52 39.19 11.06
CA GLN A 30 -11.93 39.01 10.74
C GLN A 30 -12.13 39.05 9.22
N GLY A 31 -13.07 38.25 8.73
CA GLY A 31 -13.35 38.16 7.29
C GLY A 31 -14.29 37.02 6.95
N ASN A 32 -14.16 36.52 5.71
CA ASN A 32 -14.90 35.37 5.22
C ASN A 32 -14.06 34.07 5.26
N LEU A 33 -14.69 32.93 4.91
CA LEU A 33 -14.02 31.62 4.88
C LEU A 33 -12.84 31.57 3.88
N GLU A 34 -12.93 32.27 2.75
CA GLU A 34 -11.86 32.29 1.76
C GLU A 34 -10.60 33.01 2.27
N GLN A 35 -10.78 34.14 2.96
CA GLN A 35 -9.71 34.88 3.62
C GLN A 35 -9.09 34.07 4.75
N ALA A 36 -9.93 33.46 5.60
CA ALA A 36 -9.48 32.57 6.66
C ALA A 36 -8.66 31.39 6.11
N ALA A 37 -9.08 30.78 5.01
CA ALA A 37 -8.37 29.68 4.36
C ALA A 37 -6.98 30.09 3.83
N LYS A 38 -6.84 31.32 3.32
CA LYS A 38 -5.54 31.84 2.86
C LYS A 38 -4.56 32.05 4.02
N GLU A 39 -5.04 32.51 5.17
CA GLU A 39 -4.19 32.86 6.32
C GLU A 39 -3.90 31.69 7.28
N LEU A 40 -4.83 30.77 7.46
CA LEU A 40 -4.62 29.58 8.31
C LEU A 40 -3.69 28.55 7.65
N GLU A 41 -3.52 28.62 6.32
CA GLU A 41 -2.80 27.65 5.51
C GLU A 41 -3.29 26.20 5.79
N ALA A 42 -2.58 25.16 5.32
CA ALA A 42 -2.92 23.77 5.62
C ALA A 42 -2.55 23.34 7.06
N GLN A 43 -2.44 24.30 8.00
CA GLN A 43 -2.01 24.05 9.38
C GLN A 43 -3.18 23.53 10.24
N PRO A 44 -2.90 22.73 11.29
CA PRO A 44 -3.93 22.27 12.20
C PRO A 44 -4.45 23.43 13.05
N PHE A 45 -5.75 23.72 12.94
CA PHE A 45 -6.45 24.72 13.76
C PHE A 45 -7.57 24.11 14.60
N THR A 46 -8.04 24.84 15.60
CA THR A 46 -9.23 24.52 16.41
C THR A 46 -10.41 25.34 15.93
N LEU A 47 -11.51 24.68 15.59
CA LEU A 47 -12.77 25.36 15.26
C LEU A 47 -13.55 25.64 16.54
N LEU A 48 -13.96 26.87 16.75
CA LEU A 48 -14.86 27.29 17.81
C LEU A 48 -16.21 27.61 17.19
N LEU A 49 -17.24 26.91 17.68
CA LEU A 49 -18.63 27.12 17.31
C LEU A 49 -19.37 27.85 18.43
N PRO A 50 -20.36 28.67 18.10
CA PRO A 50 -21.11 29.44 19.07
C PRO A 50 -22.05 28.54 19.90
N MET A 51 -22.20 28.85 21.20
CA MET A 51 -23.02 28.07 22.14
C MET A 51 -24.46 27.88 21.69
N GLU A 52 -25.04 28.81 20.92
CA GLU A 52 -26.40 28.74 20.35
C GLU A 52 -26.58 27.62 19.32
N MET A 53 -25.50 26.99 18.87
CA MET A 53 -25.58 25.78 18.05
C MET A 53 -25.75 24.52 18.89
N ALA A 54 -25.50 24.58 20.20
CA ALA A 54 -25.48 23.43 21.07
C ALA A 54 -26.29 23.65 22.35
N SER A 55 -26.48 22.58 23.11
CA SER A 55 -26.94 22.63 24.49
C SER A 55 -25.99 21.80 25.35
N HIS A 56 -25.78 22.24 26.59
CA HIS A 56 -24.92 21.55 27.53
C HIS A 56 -25.77 20.87 28.61
N HIS A 57 -25.44 19.62 28.91
CA HIS A 57 -26.16 18.79 29.86
C HIS A 57 -25.18 18.09 30.81
N GLN A 58 -25.62 17.87 32.04
CA GLN A 58 -24.92 17.02 33.00
C GLN A 58 -25.73 15.77 33.26
N VAL A 59 -25.13 14.60 32.99
CA VAL A 59 -25.82 13.32 33.09
C VAL A 59 -25.07 12.34 33.97
N SER A 60 -25.84 11.49 34.64
CA SER A 60 -25.33 10.35 35.40
C SER A 60 -25.54 9.08 34.57
N VAL A 61 -24.46 8.49 34.08
CA VAL A 61 -24.47 7.20 33.40
C VAL A 61 -23.95 6.08 34.30
N PRO A 62 -24.49 4.85 34.21
CA PRO A 62 -23.98 3.73 34.98
C PRO A 62 -22.53 3.40 34.59
N ALA A 63 -21.69 3.10 35.58
CA ALA A 63 -20.29 2.71 35.40
C ALA A 63 -20.19 1.37 34.63
N ARG A 64 -20.29 1.41 33.30
CA ARG A 64 -20.14 0.24 32.42
C ARG A 64 -19.15 0.56 31.29
N SER A 65 -18.62 -0.51 30.68
CA SER A 65 -17.67 -0.43 29.57
C SER A 65 -18.12 0.58 28.51
N GLY A 66 -17.20 1.41 28.01
CA GLY A 66 -17.48 2.51 27.07
C GLY A 66 -18.29 2.15 25.81
N ARG A 67 -18.35 0.86 25.44
CA ARG A 67 -19.22 0.34 24.37
C ARG A 67 -20.72 0.63 24.58
N TRP A 68 -21.17 0.77 25.83
CA TRP A 68 -22.57 1.08 26.17
C TRP A 68 -22.80 2.55 26.54
N LEU A 69 -21.75 3.37 26.53
CA LEU A 69 -21.83 4.77 26.96
C LEU A 69 -22.80 5.56 26.09
N ARG A 70 -22.76 5.38 24.76
CA ARG A 70 -23.68 6.05 23.83
C ARG A 70 -25.14 5.76 24.16
N GLN A 71 -25.50 4.49 24.39
CA GLN A 71 -26.87 4.11 24.77
C GLN A 71 -27.28 4.68 26.13
N ALA A 72 -26.36 4.69 27.09
CA ALA A 72 -26.61 5.26 28.42
C ALA A 72 -26.83 6.78 28.36
N LEU A 73 -26.07 7.49 27.51
CA LEU A 73 -26.25 8.93 27.28
C LEU A 73 -27.61 9.22 26.64
N HIS A 74 -27.99 8.46 25.60
CA HIS A 74 -29.31 8.60 24.96
C HIS A 74 -30.44 8.43 25.98
N SER A 75 -30.42 7.34 26.74
CA SER A 75 -31.45 7.09 27.77
C SER A 75 -31.48 8.15 28.87
N ALA A 76 -30.35 8.74 29.24
CA ALA A 76 -30.30 9.79 30.27
C ALA A 76 -30.80 11.15 29.76
N LEU A 77 -30.73 11.40 28.45
CA LEU A 77 -31.05 12.69 27.82
C LEU A 77 -32.43 12.72 27.14
N GLU A 78 -33.10 11.57 27.00
CA GLU A 78 -34.37 11.44 26.29
C GLU A 78 -35.47 12.37 26.84
N GLU A 79 -35.49 12.64 28.15
CA GLU A 79 -36.45 13.54 28.78
C GLU A 79 -35.95 15.01 28.88
N GLN A 80 -34.68 15.28 28.57
CA GLN A 80 -34.06 16.60 28.73
C GLN A 80 -33.95 17.37 27.40
N LEU A 81 -34.13 16.68 26.27
CA LEU A 81 -33.96 17.24 24.93
C LEU A 81 -35.30 17.35 24.22
N ILE A 82 -35.48 18.46 23.50
CA ILE A 82 -36.67 18.73 22.70
C ILE A 82 -36.59 18.00 21.35
N ASP A 83 -35.40 17.97 20.75
CA ASP A 83 -35.14 17.31 19.47
C ASP A 83 -34.98 15.80 19.65
N GLU A 84 -35.35 15.03 18.61
CA GLU A 84 -35.09 13.59 18.55
C GLU A 84 -33.57 13.31 18.62
N LEU A 85 -33.17 12.39 19.50
CA LEU A 85 -31.77 12.03 19.74
C LEU A 85 -31.02 11.59 18.48
N ASP A 86 -31.71 10.99 17.51
CA ASP A 86 -31.11 10.53 16.25
C ASP A 86 -30.70 11.69 15.32
N ASN A 87 -31.29 12.88 15.51
CA ASN A 87 -30.94 14.10 14.80
C ASN A 87 -29.81 14.87 15.48
N LEU A 88 -29.41 14.45 16.68
CA LEU A 88 -28.38 15.10 17.47
C LEU A 88 -27.06 14.34 17.42
N HIS A 89 -25.98 15.10 17.45
CA HIS A 89 -24.65 14.60 17.75
C HIS A 89 -24.35 14.90 19.21
N LEU A 90 -24.06 13.85 19.97
CA LEU A 90 -23.73 13.93 21.39
C LEU A 90 -22.23 13.73 21.57
N ALA A 91 -21.53 14.79 21.98
CA ALA A 91 -20.14 14.74 22.38
C ALA A 91 -20.04 14.84 23.90
N HIS A 92 -19.20 14.01 24.51
CA HIS A 92 -19.11 13.98 25.98
C HIS A 92 -17.69 14.26 26.47
N GLY A 93 -17.62 14.84 27.66
CA GLY A 93 -16.39 14.99 28.43
C GLY A 93 -15.99 13.69 29.15
N PRO A 94 -14.88 13.72 29.90
CA PRO A 94 -14.47 12.58 30.71
C PRO A 94 -15.48 12.28 31.83
N LEU A 95 -15.58 11.00 32.20
CA LEU A 95 -16.40 10.56 33.32
C LEU A 95 -15.76 10.97 34.66
N LYS A 96 -16.43 11.86 35.39
CA LYS A 96 -16.16 12.20 36.80
C LYS A 96 -16.79 11.16 37.71
N ASP A 97 -16.06 10.71 38.74
CA ASP A 97 -16.48 9.70 39.71
C ASP A 97 -17.03 8.41 39.09
N LYS A 98 -16.58 8.08 37.87
CA LYS A 98 -17.05 6.93 37.05
C LYS A 98 -18.55 6.95 36.74
N ARG A 99 -19.25 8.08 36.94
CA ARG A 99 -20.71 8.16 36.84
C ARG A 99 -21.20 9.42 36.13
N HIS A 100 -20.60 10.57 36.40
CA HIS A 100 -21.09 11.85 35.88
C HIS A 100 -20.26 12.32 34.69
N CYS A 101 -20.91 12.82 33.64
CA CYS A 101 -20.20 13.50 32.55
C CYS A 101 -21.02 14.67 32.02
N SER A 102 -20.29 15.67 31.51
CA SER A 102 -20.85 16.74 30.70
C SER A 102 -21.04 16.26 29.27
N VAL A 103 -22.13 16.69 28.64
CA VAL A 103 -22.48 16.36 27.27
C VAL A 103 -22.85 17.64 26.54
N LEU A 104 -22.30 17.82 25.34
CA LEU A 104 -22.74 18.81 24.37
C LEU A 104 -23.60 18.10 23.33
N ALA A 105 -24.83 18.58 23.17
CA ALA A 105 -25.76 18.13 22.15
C ALA A 105 -25.88 19.21 21.06
N ILE A 106 -25.59 18.84 19.82
CA ILE A 106 -25.63 19.74 18.65
C ILE A 106 -26.38 19.06 17.52
N ASN A 107 -27.16 19.81 16.73
CA ASN A 107 -27.84 19.26 15.57
C ASN A 107 -26.82 18.69 14.56
N ARG A 108 -26.97 17.41 14.23
CA ARG A 108 -26.02 16.64 13.42
C ARG A 108 -25.90 17.20 12.00
N GLU A 109 -27.03 17.52 11.36
CA GLU A 109 -27.05 18.04 9.99
C GLU A 109 -26.46 19.44 9.93
N ARG A 110 -26.76 20.29 10.91
CA ARG A 110 -26.20 21.64 11.02
C ARG A 110 -24.68 21.60 11.16
N LEU A 111 -24.16 20.70 12.01
CA LEU A 111 -22.71 20.51 12.15
C LEU A 111 -22.09 19.96 10.86
N ALA A 112 -22.72 18.97 10.21
CA ALA A 112 -22.22 18.41 8.96
C ALA A 112 -22.16 19.46 7.84
N HIS A 113 -23.22 20.25 7.66
CA HIS A 113 -23.28 21.33 6.68
C HIS A 113 -22.20 22.39 6.93
N CYS A 114 -22.00 22.78 8.20
CA CYS A 114 -20.93 23.67 8.58
C CYS A 114 -19.55 23.12 8.15
N LEU A 115 -19.25 21.86 8.48
CA LEU A 115 -17.96 21.25 8.15
C LEU A 115 -17.78 21.06 6.64
N GLU A 116 -18.85 20.81 5.89
CA GLU A 116 -18.82 20.74 4.43
C GLU A 116 -18.45 22.09 3.80
N GLN A 117 -19.02 23.19 4.29
CA GLN A 117 -18.67 24.54 3.85
C GLN A 117 -17.20 24.87 4.12
N LEU A 118 -16.65 24.49 5.28
CA LEU A 118 -15.22 24.63 5.54
C LEU A 118 -14.38 23.79 4.57
N ALA A 119 -14.79 22.54 4.32
CA ALA A 119 -14.07 21.62 3.45
C ALA A 119 -14.00 22.10 1.99
N GLN A 120 -15.03 22.82 1.50
CA GLN A 120 -15.03 23.45 0.17
C GLN A 120 -13.89 24.47 -0.01
N HIS A 121 -13.43 25.10 1.08
CA HIS A 121 -12.29 26.01 1.11
C HIS A 121 -10.98 25.34 1.56
N GLY A 122 -10.95 24.01 1.67
CA GLY A 122 -9.78 23.25 2.14
C GLY A 122 -9.52 23.33 3.64
N LEU A 123 -10.41 23.96 4.41
CA LEU A 123 -10.30 24.07 5.87
C LEU A 123 -10.76 22.78 6.53
N GLN A 124 -9.86 22.13 7.28
CA GLN A 124 -10.17 20.92 8.03
C GLN A 124 -9.73 21.05 9.50
N PRO A 125 -10.67 21.28 10.44
CA PRO A 125 -10.30 21.49 11.83
C PRO A 125 -9.65 20.25 12.44
N SER A 126 -8.67 20.48 13.31
CA SER A 126 -7.99 19.47 14.12
C SER A 126 -8.78 19.13 15.41
N ARG A 127 -9.56 20.09 15.91
CA ARG A 127 -10.48 19.99 17.06
C ARG A 127 -11.69 20.87 16.79
N ILE A 128 -12.84 20.53 17.38
CA ILE A 128 -14.05 21.35 17.27
C ILE A 128 -14.63 21.51 18.67
N HIS A 129 -14.75 22.74 19.15
CA HIS A 129 -15.26 23.06 20.48
C HIS A 129 -16.41 24.06 20.42
N ILE A 130 -17.16 24.16 21.51
CA ILE A 130 -18.14 25.22 21.75
C ILE A 130 -17.49 26.34 22.56
N ASP A 131 -17.72 27.60 22.18
CA ASP A 131 -17.09 28.78 22.76
C ASP A 131 -17.30 28.91 24.29
N ALA A 132 -18.53 28.80 24.79
CA ALA A 132 -18.82 28.86 26.22
C ALA A 132 -18.15 27.72 27.01
N ASP A 133 -17.89 26.57 26.37
CA ASP A 133 -17.15 25.45 26.99
C ASP A 133 -15.63 25.64 26.93
N CYS A 134 -15.15 26.61 26.16
CA CYS A 134 -13.76 27.03 26.13
C CYS A 134 -13.40 28.05 27.21
N LEU A 135 -14.31 28.36 28.14
CA LEU A 135 -13.98 29.19 29.30
C LEU A 135 -13.18 28.37 30.34
N PRO A 136 -12.07 28.90 30.90
CA PRO A 136 -11.27 28.20 31.90
C PRO A 136 -12.09 27.75 33.11
N GLN A 137 -11.87 26.51 33.56
CA GLN A 137 -12.67 25.86 34.61
C GLN A 137 -12.18 26.14 36.04
N ASP A 138 -11.42 27.22 36.24
CA ASP A 138 -10.85 27.61 37.53
C ASP A 138 -11.85 28.36 38.42
N GLN A 139 -12.76 29.12 37.82
CA GLN A 139 -13.81 29.88 38.50
C GLN A 139 -15.04 30.04 37.60
N ASN A 140 -16.13 30.56 38.16
CA ASN A 140 -17.33 30.89 37.38
C ASN A 140 -17.05 32.16 36.57
N ARG A 141 -17.23 32.11 35.25
CA ARG A 141 -16.83 33.18 34.34
C ARG A 141 -17.99 33.64 33.48
N ALA A 142 -18.06 34.95 33.28
CA ALA A 142 -18.86 35.61 32.27
C ALA A 142 -17.90 36.39 31.36
N LEU A 143 -17.83 36.04 30.08
CA LEU A 143 -16.94 36.68 29.11
C LEU A 143 -17.77 37.45 28.07
N ALA A 144 -17.53 38.76 27.94
CA ALA A 144 -18.09 39.53 26.84
C ALA A 144 -17.33 39.20 25.55
N TRP A 145 -18.01 38.57 24.61
CA TRP A 145 -17.44 38.14 23.33
C TRP A 145 -18.46 38.30 22.23
N ASP A 146 -18.05 38.87 21.09
CA ASP A 146 -18.87 38.97 19.87
C ASP A 146 -20.27 39.58 20.10
N GLY A 147 -20.36 40.61 20.94
CA GLY A 147 -21.61 41.33 21.21
C GLY A 147 -22.55 40.68 22.22
N ARG A 148 -22.11 39.62 22.91
CA ARG A 148 -22.91 38.86 23.88
C ARG A 148 -22.07 38.39 25.06
N TRP A 149 -22.71 37.79 26.06
CA TRP A 149 -22.06 37.24 27.25
C TRP A 149 -22.03 35.71 27.19
N LEU A 150 -20.83 35.14 27.20
CA LEU A 150 -20.62 33.70 27.37
C LEU A 150 -20.49 33.38 28.85
N LEU A 151 -21.33 32.48 29.36
CA LEU A 151 -21.30 32.01 30.74
C LEU A 151 -20.74 30.59 30.80
N GLY A 152 -19.80 30.35 31.72
CA GLY A 152 -19.20 29.04 31.91
C GLY A 152 -18.10 29.00 32.96
N GLY A 153 -17.07 28.20 32.67
CA GLY A 153 -15.95 27.95 33.58
C GLY A 153 -16.22 26.80 34.56
N ALA A 154 -15.99 27.03 35.86
CA ALA A 154 -16.14 26.02 36.92
C ALA A 154 -17.60 25.58 37.14
N SER A 155 -18.54 26.50 36.89
CA SER A 155 -19.98 26.24 36.93
C SER A 155 -20.39 25.21 35.86
N PRO A 156 -21.40 24.37 36.11
CA PRO A 156 -21.97 23.48 35.10
C PRO A 156 -22.76 24.21 34.00
N ILE A 157 -22.97 25.52 34.13
CA ILE A 157 -23.71 26.33 33.16
C ILE A 157 -22.86 26.55 31.92
N ARG A 158 -23.46 26.41 30.72
CA ARG A 158 -22.88 26.88 29.45
C ARG A 158 -23.98 27.62 28.72
N LEU A 159 -23.86 28.93 28.63
CA LEU A 159 -24.87 29.78 27.97
C LEU A 159 -24.18 30.89 27.18
N ALA A 160 -24.86 31.35 26.14
CA ALA A 160 -24.57 32.61 25.49
C ALA A 160 -25.84 33.46 25.61
N LEU A 161 -25.71 34.66 26.19
CA LEU A 161 -26.83 35.55 26.46
C LEU A 161 -26.59 36.90 25.80
N THR A 162 -27.59 37.40 25.11
CA THR A 162 -27.65 38.81 24.69
C THR A 162 -27.75 39.73 25.90
N HIS A 163 -27.52 41.04 25.73
CA HIS A 163 -27.66 42.01 26.82
C HIS A 163 -29.07 42.04 27.43
N GLU A 164 -30.11 41.82 26.62
CA GLU A 164 -31.50 41.77 27.07
C GLU A 164 -31.77 40.50 27.91
N GLU A 165 -31.40 39.32 27.40
CA GLU A 165 -31.55 38.05 28.13
C GLU A 165 -30.73 38.02 29.42
N LEU A 166 -29.55 38.67 29.42
CA LEU A 166 -28.72 38.79 30.61
C LEU A 166 -29.44 39.58 31.71
N ALA A 167 -30.12 40.68 31.34
CA ALA A 167 -30.87 41.50 32.29
C ALA A 167 -32.06 40.72 32.87
N ASP A 168 -32.79 40.00 32.01
CA ASP A 168 -33.95 39.18 32.43
C ASP A 168 -33.55 38.03 33.35
N LEU A 169 -32.40 37.40 33.09
CA LEU A 169 -31.91 36.25 33.86
C LEU A 169 -31.00 36.65 35.03
N ALA A 170 -30.67 37.93 35.19
CA ALA A 170 -29.76 38.42 36.23
C ALA A 170 -30.06 37.87 37.65
N PRO A 171 -31.33 37.76 38.10
CA PRO A 171 -31.64 37.24 39.43
C PRO A 171 -31.32 35.74 39.61
N LEU A 172 -31.17 34.99 38.51
CA LEU A 172 -30.91 33.55 38.51
C LEU A 172 -29.43 33.22 38.33
N LEU A 173 -28.59 34.22 38.02
CA LEU A 173 -27.17 34.03 37.80
C LEU A 173 -26.42 33.78 39.11
N PRO A 174 -25.33 32.97 39.09
CA PRO A 174 -24.48 32.80 40.26
C PRO A 174 -23.90 34.14 40.75
N ALA A 175 -23.91 34.36 42.06
CA ALA A 175 -23.40 35.59 42.66
C ALA A 175 -21.86 35.75 42.54
N ASP A 176 -21.15 34.64 42.30
CA ASP A 176 -19.69 34.55 42.19
C ASP A 176 -19.18 34.55 40.74
N LEU A 177 -19.96 35.09 39.80
CA LEU A 177 -19.52 35.28 38.43
C LEU A 177 -18.41 36.32 38.36
N HIS A 178 -17.27 35.92 37.78
CA HIS A 178 -16.22 36.84 37.39
C HIS A 178 -16.48 37.34 35.98
N TRP A 179 -16.73 38.64 35.86
CA TRP A 179 -17.05 39.29 34.60
C TRP A 179 -15.77 39.75 33.92
N GLN A 180 -15.60 39.43 32.64
CA GLN A 180 -14.40 39.76 31.88
C GLN A 180 -14.78 40.26 30.50
N GLY A 181 -14.14 41.34 30.04
CA GLY A 181 -14.28 41.81 28.67
C GLY A 181 -14.08 43.30 28.49
N SER A 182 -14.38 43.79 27.29
CA SER A 182 -14.14 45.18 26.90
C SER A 182 -15.09 46.20 27.56
N HIS A 183 -16.21 45.74 28.09
CA HIS A 183 -17.20 46.56 28.76
C HIS A 183 -17.78 45.81 29.97
N ALA A 184 -18.24 46.58 30.96
CA ALA A 184 -18.95 46.04 32.12
C ALA A 184 -20.36 45.58 31.72
N PRO A 185 -20.93 44.55 32.39
CA PRO A 185 -22.31 44.16 32.16
C PRO A 185 -23.27 45.29 32.57
N THR A 186 -24.33 45.49 31.80
CA THR A 186 -25.36 46.50 32.10
C THR A 186 -26.46 45.88 32.96
N LEU A 187 -26.14 45.61 34.22
CA LEU A 187 -27.06 45.01 35.19
C LEU A 187 -27.38 45.97 36.33
N GLU A 188 -28.65 45.99 36.78
CA GLU A 188 -29.04 46.76 37.95
C GLU A 188 -28.35 46.21 39.21
N GLY A 189 -27.74 47.08 40.01
CA GLY A 189 -27.04 46.68 41.22
C GLY A 189 -25.71 45.95 40.99
N PHE A 190 -25.16 45.99 39.76
CA PHE A 190 -23.86 45.41 39.46
C PHE A 190 -22.74 46.06 40.28
N ASP A 191 -21.94 45.24 40.97
CA ASP A 191 -20.72 45.69 41.64
C ASP A 191 -19.53 45.68 40.66
N PRO A 192 -18.96 46.85 40.31
CA PRO A 192 -17.82 46.94 39.41
C PRO A 192 -16.57 46.18 39.90
N GLN A 193 -16.48 45.82 41.18
CA GLN A 193 -15.33 45.08 41.72
C GLN A 193 -15.21 43.65 41.16
N HIS A 194 -16.31 43.06 40.68
CA HIS A 194 -16.32 41.72 40.08
C HIS A 194 -16.07 41.73 38.56
N TRP A 195 -15.78 42.90 37.98
CA TRP A 195 -15.46 43.05 36.57
C TRP A 195 -13.98 43.33 36.33
N GLN A 196 -13.42 42.61 35.36
CA GLN A 196 -12.07 42.80 34.87
C GLN A 196 -12.12 43.22 33.40
N PHE A 197 -11.51 44.37 33.11
CA PHE A 197 -11.31 44.82 31.74
C PHE A 197 -10.35 43.88 31.00
N ASP A 198 -10.73 43.47 29.80
CA ASP A 198 -9.91 42.65 28.91
C ASP A 198 -10.09 43.07 27.44
N GLU A 199 -9.00 43.50 26.80
CA GLU A 199 -8.97 43.88 25.39
C GLU A 199 -8.85 42.68 24.44
N ARG A 200 -8.49 41.50 24.96
CA ARG A 200 -8.26 40.28 24.17
C ARG A 200 -9.05 39.08 24.73
N PRO A 201 -10.39 39.16 24.77
CA PRO A 201 -11.24 38.09 25.31
C PRO A 201 -11.01 36.72 24.64
N TRP A 202 -10.57 36.69 23.38
CA TRP A 202 -10.24 35.44 22.66
C TRP A 202 -9.08 34.66 23.29
N ASN A 203 -8.19 35.31 24.04
CA ASN A 203 -7.13 34.61 24.77
C ASN A 203 -7.70 33.69 25.85
N CYS A 204 -8.79 34.11 26.51
CA CYS A 204 -9.51 33.31 27.50
C CYS A 204 -10.05 32.02 26.85
N LEU A 205 -10.68 32.15 25.67
CA LEU A 205 -11.16 31.02 24.86
C LEU A 205 -10.02 30.09 24.43
N SER A 206 -8.89 30.65 23.96
CA SER A 206 -7.72 29.87 23.58
C SER A 206 -7.17 29.03 24.73
N GLN A 207 -7.07 29.61 25.93
CA GLN A 207 -6.55 28.93 27.12
C GLN A 207 -7.49 27.80 27.57
N GLY A 208 -8.79 28.09 27.70
CA GLY A 208 -9.75 27.08 28.17
C GLY A 208 -10.10 26.01 27.12
N SER A 209 -9.87 26.26 25.82
CA SER A 209 -10.08 25.27 24.75
C SER A 209 -9.30 23.96 24.93
N GLN A 210 -8.29 23.92 25.79
CA GLN A 210 -7.56 22.68 26.11
C GLN A 210 -8.40 21.69 26.95
N HIS A 211 -9.37 22.19 27.71
CA HIS A 211 -10.23 21.42 28.61
C HIS A 211 -11.66 21.26 28.09
N ALA A 212 -11.98 21.90 26.96
CA ALA A 212 -13.28 21.83 26.32
C ALA A 212 -13.56 20.42 25.74
N ILE A 213 -14.83 20.09 25.62
CA ILE A 213 -15.29 18.85 25.01
C ILE A 213 -15.09 18.93 23.49
N ASP A 214 -14.26 18.04 22.95
CA ASP A 214 -14.06 17.91 21.51
C ASP A 214 -15.29 17.26 20.87
N LEU A 215 -15.96 17.97 19.96
CA LEU A 215 -17.08 17.46 19.18
C LEU A 215 -16.65 16.41 18.15
N ARG A 216 -15.34 16.23 17.91
CA ARG A 216 -14.81 15.19 17.01
C ARG A 216 -14.87 13.79 17.61
N GLN A 217 -16.08 13.34 17.89
CA GLN A 217 -16.41 12.02 18.44
C GLN A 217 -17.35 11.29 17.48
N GLY A 218 -17.46 9.97 17.64
CA GLY A 218 -18.39 9.15 16.87
C GLY A 218 -18.27 9.37 15.36
N ASP A 219 -19.35 9.84 14.75
CA ASP A 219 -19.49 9.98 13.30
C ASP A 219 -18.63 11.12 12.71
N PHE A 220 -18.19 12.07 13.54
CA PHE A 220 -17.32 13.20 13.16
C PHE A 220 -15.83 12.98 13.47
N LEU A 221 -15.45 11.77 13.89
CA LEU A 221 -14.04 11.41 14.08
C LEU A 221 -13.27 11.53 12.77
N ARG A 222 -12.11 12.22 12.79
CA ARG A 222 -11.18 12.18 11.65
C ARG A 222 -10.62 10.78 11.55
N ARG A 223 -11.10 10.01 10.58
CA ARG A 223 -10.36 8.84 10.13
C ARG A 223 -9.09 9.36 9.47
N ARG A 224 -7.96 9.34 10.20
CA ARG A 224 -6.66 9.42 9.54
C ARG A 224 -6.69 8.31 8.48
N PRO A 225 -6.31 8.59 7.21
CA PRO A 225 -6.09 7.51 6.28
C PRO A 225 -5.12 6.56 6.97
N ALA A 226 -5.56 5.31 7.19
CA ALA A 226 -4.74 4.32 7.85
C ALA A 226 -3.41 4.32 7.11
N ALA A 227 -2.32 4.70 7.81
CA ALA A 227 -1.01 4.69 7.20
C ALA A 227 -0.82 3.28 6.62
N ALA A 228 -0.60 3.19 5.31
CA ALA A 228 -0.45 1.90 4.64
C ALA A 228 0.57 1.08 5.44
N PRO A 229 0.31 -0.23 5.67
CA PRO A 229 1.12 -1.03 6.59
C PRO A 229 2.47 -1.39 5.95
N TRP A 230 3.29 -0.40 5.63
CA TRP A 230 4.59 -0.52 4.98
C TRP A 230 5.54 -1.43 5.79
N ARG A 231 5.33 -1.50 7.11
CA ARG A 231 6.05 -2.42 8.00
C ARG A 231 5.72 -3.89 7.71
N LEU A 232 4.46 -4.21 7.39
CA LEU A 232 4.06 -5.56 7.00
C LEU A 232 4.59 -5.91 5.61
N THR A 233 4.55 -4.97 4.66
CA THR A 233 5.12 -5.22 3.32
C THR A 233 6.63 -5.43 3.39
N LEU A 234 7.35 -4.68 4.22
CA LEU A 234 8.79 -4.91 4.46
C LEU A 234 9.07 -6.26 5.12
N LEU A 235 8.26 -6.66 6.11
CA LEU A 235 8.43 -7.95 6.78
C LEU A 235 8.21 -9.12 5.80
N VAL A 236 7.19 -9.05 4.95
CA VAL A 236 6.93 -10.04 3.89
C VAL A 236 8.06 -10.06 2.88
N LEU A 237 8.54 -8.89 2.44
CA LEU A 237 9.68 -8.80 1.52
C LEU A 237 10.94 -9.47 2.12
N LEU A 238 11.23 -9.20 3.40
CA LEU A 238 12.40 -9.74 4.08
C LEU A 238 12.30 -11.28 4.23
N LEU A 239 11.13 -11.79 4.61
CA LEU A 239 10.88 -13.24 4.67
C LEU A 239 11.01 -13.91 3.30
N ALA A 240 10.42 -13.32 2.25
CA ALA A 240 10.52 -13.85 0.89
C ALA A 240 11.98 -13.87 0.41
N THR A 241 12.74 -12.80 0.69
CA THR A 241 14.16 -12.71 0.31
C THR A 241 15.00 -13.72 1.08
N GLY A 242 14.73 -13.91 2.37
CA GLY A 242 15.37 -14.93 3.20
C GLY A 242 15.10 -16.36 2.72
N ALA A 243 13.84 -16.66 2.37
CA ALA A 243 13.47 -17.96 1.80
C ALA A 243 14.17 -18.22 0.45
N GLN A 244 14.24 -17.21 -0.41
CA GLN A 244 14.92 -17.31 -1.71
C GLN A 244 16.43 -17.58 -1.54
N LEU A 245 17.08 -16.92 -0.58
CA LEU A 245 18.49 -17.15 -0.27
C LEU A 245 18.73 -18.56 0.27
N LEU A 246 17.88 -19.02 1.20
CA LEU A 246 17.94 -20.38 1.74
C LEU A 246 17.78 -21.44 0.65
N GLN A 247 16.82 -21.25 -0.26
CA GLN A 247 16.61 -22.15 -1.38
C GLN A 247 17.82 -22.21 -2.32
N ASN A 248 18.40 -21.05 -2.66
CA ASN A 248 19.60 -20.98 -3.50
C ASN A 248 20.82 -21.67 -2.86
N VAL A 249 21.05 -21.45 -1.56
CA VAL A 249 22.14 -22.09 -0.82
C VAL A 249 21.91 -23.60 -0.74
N GLY A 250 20.68 -24.02 -0.43
CA GLY A 250 20.33 -25.44 -0.36
C GLY A 250 20.51 -26.16 -1.70
N GLN A 251 20.09 -25.54 -2.81
CA GLN A 251 20.29 -26.11 -4.15
C GLN A 251 21.76 -26.23 -4.52
N ARG A 252 22.57 -25.20 -4.25
CA ARG A 252 24.03 -25.26 -4.50
C ARG A 252 24.68 -26.39 -3.72
N TRP A 253 24.40 -26.49 -2.43
CA TRP A 253 24.99 -27.52 -1.59
C TRP A 253 24.56 -28.94 -1.99
N TYR A 254 23.30 -29.11 -2.41
CA TYR A 254 22.80 -30.38 -2.92
C TYR A 254 23.49 -30.79 -4.23
N LEU A 255 23.63 -29.84 -5.16
CA LEU A 255 24.29 -30.07 -6.45
C LEU A 255 25.79 -30.37 -6.30
N GLU A 256 26.49 -29.65 -5.42
CA GLU A 256 27.90 -29.91 -5.09
C GLU A 256 28.09 -31.33 -4.56
N ARG A 257 27.25 -31.76 -3.61
CA ARG A 257 27.29 -33.15 -3.10
C ARG A 257 27.07 -34.19 -4.19
N GLN A 258 26.12 -33.99 -5.10
CA GLN A 258 25.89 -34.92 -6.20
C GLN A 258 27.08 -34.94 -7.16
N SER A 259 27.66 -33.78 -7.45
CA SER A 259 28.83 -33.64 -8.31
C SER A 259 30.02 -34.40 -7.72
N ASP A 260 30.30 -34.23 -6.43
CA ASP A 260 31.41 -34.90 -5.75
C ASP A 260 31.24 -36.43 -5.72
N GLN A 261 30.02 -36.90 -5.48
CA GLN A 261 29.71 -38.34 -5.53
C GLN A 261 29.89 -38.93 -6.94
N LEU A 262 29.39 -38.25 -7.96
CA LEU A 262 29.55 -38.67 -9.36
C LEU A 262 31.02 -38.63 -9.79
N HIS A 263 31.77 -37.61 -9.37
CA HIS A 263 33.20 -37.53 -9.62
C HIS A 263 33.95 -38.69 -8.97
N ALA A 264 33.68 -38.99 -7.69
CA ALA A 264 34.27 -40.12 -7.00
C ALA A 264 33.95 -41.47 -7.68
N GLN A 265 32.72 -41.67 -8.13
CA GLN A 265 32.32 -42.87 -8.89
C GLN A 265 33.05 -42.97 -10.24
N SER A 266 33.15 -41.87 -10.98
CA SER A 266 33.85 -41.85 -12.26
C SER A 266 35.36 -42.11 -12.12
N LEU A 267 35.99 -41.60 -11.07
CA LEU A 267 37.38 -41.89 -10.74
C LEU A 267 37.59 -43.34 -10.31
N ALA A 268 36.67 -43.91 -9.51
CA ALA A 268 36.73 -45.30 -9.12
C ALA A 268 36.63 -46.24 -10.33
N LEU A 269 35.71 -45.97 -11.26
CA LEU A 269 35.58 -46.73 -12.51
C LEU A 269 36.83 -46.58 -13.40
N TRP A 270 37.43 -45.39 -13.46
CA TRP A 270 38.67 -45.15 -14.19
C TRP A 270 39.81 -46.01 -13.63
N TYR A 271 40.04 -45.98 -12.32
CA TYR A 271 41.08 -46.79 -11.68
C TYR A 271 40.83 -48.29 -11.79
N GLN A 272 39.57 -48.74 -11.82
CA GLN A 272 39.24 -50.15 -12.09
C GLN A 272 39.61 -50.58 -13.51
N ARG A 273 39.47 -49.70 -14.50
CA ARG A 273 39.71 -50.03 -15.92
C ARG A 273 41.17 -49.82 -16.35
N PHE A 274 41.86 -48.86 -15.74
CA PHE A 274 43.22 -48.43 -16.06
C PHE A 274 44.09 -48.36 -14.80
N ALA A 275 44.35 -49.53 -14.19
CA ALA A 275 45.04 -49.64 -12.90
C ALA A 275 46.54 -49.24 -12.90
N ASP A 276 47.17 -49.11 -14.08
CA ASP A 276 48.62 -48.86 -14.24
C ASP A 276 49.01 -47.39 -14.53
N GLU A 277 48.06 -46.45 -14.63
CA GLU A 277 48.38 -45.04 -14.91
C GLU A 277 48.33 -44.16 -13.64
N GLY A 278 49.26 -43.20 -13.56
CA GLY A 278 49.47 -42.31 -12.41
C GLY A 278 48.33 -41.32 -12.11
N PRO A 279 48.53 -40.37 -11.17
CA PRO A 279 47.44 -39.54 -10.64
C PRO A 279 46.71 -38.70 -11.71
N VAL A 280 45.38 -38.75 -11.70
CA VAL A 280 44.49 -38.11 -12.69
C VAL A 280 44.07 -36.72 -12.20
N THR A 281 44.48 -35.66 -12.89
CA THR A 281 44.08 -34.26 -12.59
C THR A 281 42.84 -33.80 -13.38
N HIS A 282 42.63 -34.29 -14.60
CA HIS A 282 41.44 -33.97 -15.42
C HIS A 282 40.95 -35.20 -16.20
N LEU A 283 40.02 -35.95 -15.61
CA LEU A 283 39.47 -37.19 -16.16
C LEU A 283 38.89 -37.02 -17.58
N ALA A 284 38.10 -35.96 -17.82
CA ALA A 284 37.46 -35.71 -19.11
C ALA A 284 38.47 -35.43 -20.26
N ALA A 285 39.59 -34.78 -19.94
CA ALA A 285 40.64 -34.51 -20.92
C ALA A 285 41.39 -35.79 -21.29
N GLN A 286 41.63 -36.67 -20.33
CA GLN A 286 42.29 -37.97 -20.55
C GLN A 286 41.41 -38.95 -21.34
N ILE A 287 40.09 -38.99 -21.06
CA ILE A 287 39.14 -39.78 -21.87
C ILE A 287 39.16 -39.32 -23.33
N ARG A 288 39.12 -38.01 -23.59
CA ARG A 288 39.18 -37.48 -24.97
C ARG A 288 40.53 -37.75 -25.64
N ALA A 289 41.62 -37.69 -24.89
CA ALA A 289 42.94 -38.02 -25.42
C ALA A 289 43.01 -39.49 -25.84
N LYS A 290 42.55 -40.42 -25.00
CA LYS A 290 42.48 -41.86 -25.32
C LYS A 290 41.55 -42.16 -26.49
N GLN A 291 40.37 -41.54 -26.55
CA GLN A 291 39.45 -41.66 -27.69
C GLN A 291 40.06 -41.18 -29.01
N ARG A 292 41.00 -40.23 -28.99
CA ARG A 292 41.72 -39.79 -30.19
C ARG A 292 42.90 -40.70 -30.54
N GLN A 293 43.49 -41.35 -29.54
CA GLN A 293 44.64 -42.25 -29.73
C GLN A 293 44.22 -43.63 -30.27
N ASP A 294 43.06 -44.15 -29.85
CA ASP A 294 42.48 -45.39 -30.39
C ASP A 294 41.88 -45.21 -31.81
N VAL A 295 41.83 -43.97 -32.32
CA VAL A 295 41.52 -43.68 -33.73
C VAL A 295 42.83 -43.61 -34.51
N GLU A 296 43.53 -44.74 -34.60
CA GLU A 296 44.61 -44.90 -35.57
C GLU A 296 44.03 -44.98 -37.00
N GLU A 297 44.68 -44.25 -37.90
CA GLU A 297 44.31 -43.93 -39.28
C GLU A 297 44.15 -45.15 -40.21
N THR A 298 43.12 -45.96 -39.99
CA THR A 298 42.58 -46.81 -41.05
C THR A 298 41.49 -45.99 -41.74
N PRO A 299 41.58 -45.66 -43.05
CA PRO A 299 40.54 -44.87 -43.70
C PRO A 299 39.23 -45.67 -43.69
N GLY A 300 38.37 -45.36 -42.72
CA GLY A 300 37.07 -45.98 -42.55
C GLY A 300 36.22 -45.81 -43.80
N SER A 301 35.33 -46.77 -44.05
CA SER A 301 34.36 -46.76 -45.16
C SER A 301 33.71 -45.40 -45.43
N ALA A 302 33.41 -44.60 -44.41
CA ALA A 302 32.90 -43.23 -44.55
C ALA A 302 33.82 -42.29 -45.35
N ALA A 303 35.15 -42.39 -45.17
CA ALA A 303 36.13 -41.60 -45.91
C ALA A 303 36.33 -42.11 -47.35
N LYS A 304 36.14 -43.42 -47.59
CA LYS A 304 36.15 -44.00 -48.95
C LYS A 304 34.90 -43.57 -49.73
N LEU A 305 33.72 -43.60 -49.08
CA LEU A 305 32.45 -43.15 -49.64
C LEU A 305 32.45 -41.65 -49.99
N SER A 306 33.09 -40.80 -49.17
CA SER A 306 33.18 -39.36 -49.46
C SER A 306 34.11 -39.05 -50.64
N ARG A 307 35.18 -39.83 -50.84
CA ARG A 307 36.04 -39.74 -52.05
C ARG A 307 35.30 -40.19 -53.31
N LEU A 308 34.51 -41.26 -53.22
CA LEU A 308 33.62 -41.68 -54.31
C LEU A 308 32.64 -40.58 -54.68
N ALA A 309 31.95 -40.00 -53.70
CA ALA A 309 30.97 -38.94 -53.94
C ALA A 309 31.61 -37.72 -54.64
N THR A 310 32.81 -37.31 -54.22
CA THR A 310 33.51 -36.17 -54.83
C THR A 310 34.04 -36.48 -56.23
N GLN A 311 34.56 -37.68 -56.48
CA GLN A 311 34.99 -38.12 -57.82
C GLN A 311 33.80 -38.23 -58.78
N TRP A 312 32.66 -38.71 -58.29
CA TRP A 312 31.45 -38.90 -59.09
C TRP A 312 30.72 -37.59 -59.38
N SER A 313 30.74 -36.64 -58.44
CA SER A 313 30.29 -35.26 -58.67
C SER A 313 31.12 -34.53 -59.73
N ALA A 314 32.41 -34.88 -59.90
CA ALA A 314 33.27 -34.26 -60.90
C ALA A 314 33.04 -34.82 -62.31
N SER A 315 32.69 -36.11 -62.43
CA SER A 315 32.24 -36.70 -63.69
C SER A 315 30.82 -36.23 -64.02
N HIS A 316 30.64 -35.37 -65.02
CA HIS A 316 29.35 -34.84 -65.47
C HIS A 316 28.45 -35.89 -66.19
N GLY A 317 28.46 -37.14 -65.72
CA GLY A 317 27.81 -38.27 -66.38
C GLY A 317 27.43 -39.39 -65.43
N ALA A 318 26.44 -39.13 -64.56
CA ALA A 318 25.49 -40.10 -64.00
C ALA A 318 24.47 -39.34 -63.12
N MET A 319 23.20 -39.30 -63.52
CA MET A 319 22.12 -38.56 -62.83
C MET A 319 21.54 -39.31 -61.63
N ALA A 320 22.38 -39.99 -60.86
CA ALA A 320 21.93 -40.80 -59.74
C ALA A 320 22.03 -40.02 -58.43
N VAL A 321 20.90 -39.84 -57.76
CA VAL A 321 20.78 -39.09 -56.51
C VAL A 321 20.71 -40.08 -55.35
N VAL A 322 21.58 -39.90 -54.36
CA VAL A 322 21.53 -40.66 -53.11
C VAL A 322 20.54 -39.96 -52.18
N HIS A 323 19.45 -40.63 -51.82
CA HIS A 323 18.41 -40.07 -50.96
C HIS A 323 18.65 -40.34 -49.49
N ARG A 324 19.26 -41.48 -49.16
CA ARG A 324 19.47 -41.91 -47.78
C ARG A 324 20.70 -42.78 -47.66
N LEU A 325 21.43 -42.60 -46.56
CA LEU A 325 22.68 -43.29 -46.26
C LEU A 325 22.65 -43.64 -44.77
N ASP A 326 22.44 -44.92 -44.47
CA ASP A 326 22.28 -45.43 -43.11
C ASP A 326 23.42 -46.43 -42.80
N TYR A 327 24.02 -46.32 -41.61
CA TYR A 327 25.05 -47.26 -41.12
C TYR A 327 24.50 -48.11 -39.98
N GLN A 328 24.66 -49.43 -40.08
CA GLN A 328 24.34 -50.37 -39.01
C GLN A 328 25.56 -51.23 -38.69
N ALA A 329 25.97 -51.22 -37.42
CA ALA A 329 27.08 -52.02 -36.92
C ALA A 329 26.79 -53.52 -37.12
N GLY A 330 27.58 -54.20 -37.97
CA GLY A 330 27.44 -55.63 -38.31
C GLY A 330 26.85 -55.92 -39.69
N GLU A 331 26.04 -55.03 -40.27
CA GLU A 331 25.43 -55.20 -41.60
C GLU A 331 26.03 -54.29 -42.68
N GLY A 332 26.83 -53.29 -42.28
CA GLY A 332 27.53 -52.38 -43.18
C GLY A 332 26.71 -51.13 -43.52
N TRP A 333 27.05 -50.47 -44.63
CA TRP A 333 26.34 -49.27 -45.10
C TRP A 333 25.21 -49.67 -46.04
N SER A 334 24.04 -49.05 -45.87
CA SER A 334 22.95 -49.16 -46.84
C SER A 334 22.71 -47.80 -47.53
N LEU A 335 22.81 -47.79 -48.86
CA LEU A 335 22.53 -46.65 -49.71
C LEU A 335 21.19 -46.85 -50.42
N HIS A 336 20.34 -45.84 -50.36
CA HIS A 336 19.17 -45.72 -51.23
C HIS A 336 19.46 -44.72 -52.33
N VAL A 337 19.51 -45.20 -53.58
CA VAL A 337 19.88 -44.41 -54.75
C VAL A 337 18.76 -44.46 -55.78
N SER A 338 18.44 -43.32 -56.39
CA SER A 338 17.54 -43.23 -57.54
C SER A 338 18.31 -42.77 -58.77
N ALA A 339 18.15 -43.43 -59.91
CA ALA A 339 18.73 -43.01 -61.18
C ALA A 339 17.71 -43.11 -62.33
N PRO A 340 17.82 -42.28 -63.38
CA PRO A 340 16.89 -42.31 -64.51
C PRO A 340 17.02 -43.58 -65.37
N ALA A 341 18.22 -44.18 -65.46
CA ALA A 341 18.46 -45.41 -66.20
C ALA A 341 19.17 -46.49 -65.36
N PHE A 342 18.94 -47.76 -65.69
CA PHE A 342 19.55 -48.89 -64.98
C PHE A 342 21.08 -48.93 -65.18
N ALA A 343 21.55 -48.46 -66.33
CA ALA A 343 22.97 -48.36 -66.65
C ALA A 343 23.73 -47.48 -65.64
N ASP A 344 23.11 -46.40 -65.16
CA ASP A 344 23.72 -45.46 -64.21
C ASP A 344 23.90 -46.09 -62.82
N LEU A 345 22.94 -46.92 -62.39
CA LEU A 345 23.03 -47.68 -61.12
C LEU A 345 24.12 -48.75 -61.18
N GLN A 346 24.27 -49.39 -62.34
CA GLN A 346 25.30 -50.41 -62.54
C GLN A 346 26.70 -49.80 -62.52
N GLN A 347 26.86 -48.62 -63.13
CA GLN A 347 28.12 -47.87 -63.11
C GLN A 347 28.49 -47.39 -61.69
N LEU A 348 27.50 -46.97 -60.88
CA LEU A 348 27.74 -46.67 -59.46
C LEU A 348 28.23 -47.92 -58.70
N ARG A 349 27.58 -49.07 -58.93
CA ARG A 349 27.98 -50.33 -58.29
C ARG A 349 29.42 -50.73 -58.67
N GLU A 350 29.78 -50.62 -59.94
CA GLU A 350 31.14 -50.89 -60.41
C GLU A 350 32.16 -49.91 -59.81
N GLY A 351 31.82 -48.63 -59.66
CA GLY A 351 32.65 -47.65 -58.97
C GLY A 351 32.88 -47.98 -57.49
N LEU A 352 31.85 -48.47 -56.79
CA LEU A 352 31.97 -48.93 -55.41
C LEU A 352 32.90 -50.15 -55.29
N ILE A 353 32.74 -51.14 -56.18
CA ILE A 353 33.60 -52.34 -56.24
C ILE A 353 35.05 -51.97 -56.59
N ALA A 354 35.28 -51.03 -57.51
CA ALA A 354 36.61 -50.58 -57.90
C ALA A 354 37.40 -49.92 -56.76
N GLN A 355 36.72 -49.40 -55.73
CA GLN A 355 37.36 -48.86 -54.53
C GLN A 355 37.50 -49.90 -53.39
N GLY A 356 37.27 -51.18 -53.71
CA GLY A 356 37.44 -52.31 -52.80
C GLY A 356 36.32 -52.44 -51.76
N LEU A 357 35.12 -51.93 -52.05
CA LEU A 357 33.93 -52.09 -51.22
C LEU A 357 33.05 -53.20 -51.81
N ASP A 358 32.61 -54.17 -51.00
CA ASP A 358 31.74 -55.25 -51.48
C ASP A 358 30.28 -54.79 -51.54
N ALA A 359 29.87 -54.30 -52.71
CA ALA A 359 28.56 -53.71 -52.94
C ALA A 359 27.61 -54.72 -53.61
N SER A 360 26.55 -55.11 -52.88
CA SER A 360 25.47 -55.96 -53.37
C SER A 360 24.19 -55.15 -53.58
N THR A 361 23.45 -55.46 -54.66
CA THR A 361 22.14 -54.84 -54.92
C THR A 361 21.07 -55.74 -54.33
N ASP A 362 20.37 -55.27 -53.30
CA ASP A 362 19.40 -56.08 -52.55
C ASP A 362 18.02 -56.08 -53.24
N SER A 363 17.61 -54.95 -53.81
CA SER A 363 16.40 -54.86 -54.64
C SER A 363 16.38 -53.58 -55.51
N SER A 364 15.83 -53.68 -56.72
CA SER A 364 15.58 -52.55 -57.61
C SER A 364 14.11 -52.50 -58.02
N VAL A 365 13.45 -51.36 -57.79
CA VAL A 365 12.03 -51.13 -58.13
C VAL A 365 11.95 -49.97 -59.11
N ARG A 366 11.26 -50.19 -60.23
CA ARG A 366 11.06 -49.16 -61.27
C ARG A 366 9.78 -48.40 -60.97
N ASP A 367 9.88 -47.08 -60.87
CA ASP A 367 8.76 -46.17 -60.66
C ASP A 367 8.65 -45.18 -61.85
N ALA A 368 7.55 -44.43 -61.94
CA ALA A 368 7.23 -43.54 -63.06
C ALA A 368 8.24 -42.40 -63.30
N GLN A 369 9.17 -42.15 -62.37
CA GLN A 369 10.21 -41.12 -62.45
C GLN A 369 11.65 -41.67 -62.53
N GLY A 370 11.86 -42.99 -62.54
CA GLY A 370 13.19 -43.61 -62.62
C GLY A 370 13.29 -44.98 -61.95
N ILE A 371 14.50 -45.48 -61.77
CA ILE A 371 14.79 -46.74 -61.06
C ILE A 371 15.36 -46.38 -59.69
N SER A 372 14.71 -46.89 -58.64
CA SER A 372 15.20 -46.82 -57.27
C SER A 372 15.82 -48.16 -56.89
N ALA A 373 17.01 -48.13 -56.29
CA ALA A 373 17.70 -49.33 -55.83
C ALA A 373 18.27 -49.14 -54.43
N ARG A 374 18.27 -50.23 -53.66
CA ARG A 374 18.98 -50.33 -52.39
C ARG A 374 20.29 -51.08 -52.61
N LEU A 375 21.39 -50.44 -52.27
CA LEU A 375 22.73 -51.01 -52.31
C LEU A 375 23.21 -51.24 -50.88
N GLN A 376 23.68 -52.45 -50.60
CA GLN A 376 24.29 -52.80 -49.33
C GLN A 376 25.78 -52.99 -49.53
N ILE A 377 26.57 -52.24 -48.77
CA ILE A 377 28.03 -52.26 -48.80
C ILE A 377 28.49 -52.94 -47.52
N LYS A 378 29.08 -54.12 -47.66
CA LYS A 378 29.73 -54.82 -46.55
C LYS A 378 31.18 -54.37 -46.47
N GLU A 379 31.65 -54.09 -45.25
CA GLU A 379 33.05 -53.76 -44.95
C GLU A 379 33.91 -55.02 -44.87
#